data_AF-F4BTT5-F1
#
_entry.id   AF-F4BTT5-F1
#
_cell.length_a   1.000
_cell.length_b   1.000
_cell.length_c   1.000
_cell.angle_alpha   90.00
_cell.angle_beta   90.00
_cell.angle_gamma   90.00
#
_symmetry.space_group_name_H-M   'P 1'
#
loop_
_entity.id
_entity.type
_entity.pdbx_description
1 polymer ?
#
loop_
_entity_poly.entity_id
_entity_poly.type
_entity_poly.pdbx_seq_one_letter_code
_entity_poly.pdbx_strand_id
1 'polypeptide(L)'
;MSDDPEKGSVSQFSDLSPEIDCAVIGLTKKDPAHAVEELKTIGIKNFWIHWRTETDGTKKMSQDAVVHYIAGRCPMMYLADKGFNMHSIHRAVAKILGKY
;
A
#
# COMPACT_ATOMS: atom_id res chain seq x y z
N MET A 1 -9.36 0.66 9.29
CA MET A 1 -9.35 -0.73 9.78
C MET A 1 -10.44 -1.51 9.06
N SER A 2 -10.22 -2.79 8.80
CA SER A 2 -11.22 -3.69 8.18
C SER A 2 -12.42 -3.86 9.12
N ASP A 3 -13.62 -4.03 8.57
CA ASP A 3 -14.81 -4.42 9.36
C ASP A 3 -14.81 -5.92 9.68
N ASP A 4 -13.99 -6.71 8.96
CA ASP A 4 -13.77 -8.14 9.16
C ASP A 4 -12.26 -8.42 9.09
N PRO A 5 -11.50 -8.14 10.16
CA PRO A 5 -10.07 -8.38 10.20
C PRO A 5 -9.75 -9.86 10.45
N GLU A 6 -8.67 -10.36 9.84
CA GLU A 6 -8.16 -11.71 10.14
C GLU A 6 -7.75 -11.82 11.62
N LYS A 7 -7.93 -13.00 12.22
CA LYS A 7 -7.49 -13.25 13.60
C LYS A 7 -5.99 -12.95 13.75
N GLY A 8 -5.65 -12.17 14.77
CA GLY A 8 -4.26 -11.74 15.02
C GLY A 8 -3.90 -10.41 14.35
N SER A 9 -4.81 -9.78 13.60
CA SER A 9 -4.61 -8.41 13.09
C SER A 9 -4.50 -7.41 14.23
N VAL A 10 -3.60 -6.44 14.09
CA VAL A 10 -3.53 -5.27 14.97
C VAL A 10 -4.63 -4.26 14.62
N SER A 11 -5.14 -3.54 15.63
CA SER A 11 -6.20 -2.54 15.45
C SER A 11 -5.70 -1.10 15.60
N GLN A 12 -4.47 -0.90 16.06
CA GLN A 12 -3.83 0.40 16.24
C GLN A 12 -2.40 0.36 15.69
N PHE A 13 -1.92 1.50 15.17
CA PHE A 13 -0.57 1.58 14.62
C PHE A 13 0.52 1.47 15.69
N SER A 14 0.23 1.86 16.93
CA SER A 14 1.14 1.71 18.07
C SER A 14 1.46 0.25 18.42
N ASP A 15 0.64 -0.69 17.97
CA ASP A 15 0.81 -2.11 18.25
C ASP A 15 1.71 -2.80 17.20
N LEU A 16 2.20 -2.06 16.21
CA LEU A 16 3.13 -2.57 15.21
C LEU A 16 4.51 -2.85 15.84
N SER A 17 5.13 -3.96 15.44
CA SER A 17 6.51 -4.25 15.85
C SER A 17 7.46 -3.15 15.37
N PRO A 18 8.43 -2.71 16.19
CA PRO A 18 9.41 -1.69 15.80
C PRO A 18 10.33 -2.11 14.65
N GLU A 19 10.35 -3.40 14.28
CA GLU A 19 11.10 -3.91 13.13
C GLU A 19 10.44 -3.61 11.78
N ILE A 20 9.16 -3.21 11.77
CA ILE A 20 8.41 -2.90 10.54
C ILE A 20 8.85 -1.54 10.01
N ASP A 21 9.34 -1.52 8.77
CA ASP A 21 9.87 -0.32 8.09
C ASP A 21 9.06 0.10 6.86
N CYS A 22 8.08 -0.71 6.47
CA CYS A 22 7.27 -0.54 5.27
C CYS A 22 5.79 -0.87 5.49
N ALA A 23 4.92 -0.21 4.72
CA ALA A 23 3.48 -0.44 4.77
C ALA A 23 2.84 -0.45 3.37
N VAL A 24 1.97 -1.42 3.14
CA VAL A 24 1.06 -1.46 1.98
C VAL A 24 -0.31 -0.96 2.43
N ILE A 25 -0.80 0.12 1.83
CA ILE A 25 -2.03 0.80 2.26
C ILE A 25 -3.11 0.64 1.18
N GLY A 26 -4.18 -0.08 1.52
CA GLY A 26 -5.34 -0.32 0.66
C GLY A 26 -6.66 0.15 1.28
N LEU A 27 -6.69 1.39 1.79
CA LEU A 27 -7.88 1.96 2.44
C LEU A 27 -8.84 2.55 1.40
N THR A 28 -10.10 2.13 1.43
CA THR A 28 -11.15 2.60 0.51
C THR A 28 -12.21 3.48 1.18
N LYS A 29 -12.41 3.32 2.50
CA LYS A 29 -13.43 4.05 3.27
C LYS A 29 -12.91 5.30 3.98
N LYS A 30 -11.59 5.46 4.07
CA LYS A 30 -10.90 6.58 4.72
C LYS A 30 -9.79 7.06 3.81
N ASP A 31 -9.44 8.33 3.90
CA ASP A 31 -8.29 8.87 3.16
C ASP A 31 -6.99 8.19 3.66
N PRO A 32 -6.26 7.46 2.80
CA PRO A 32 -5.02 6.80 3.18
C PRO A 32 -3.91 7.75 3.62
N ALA A 33 -4.01 9.05 3.32
CA ALA A 33 -3.08 10.05 3.83
C ALA A 33 -3.02 10.07 5.36
N HIS A 34 -4.16 9.91 6.06
CA HIS A 34 -4.14 9.86 7.52
C HIS A 34 -3.31 8.70 8.06
N ALA A 35 -3.45 7.51 7.45
CA ALA A 35 -2.66 6.35 7.83
C ALA A 35 -1.16 6.56 7.58
N VAL A 36 -0.79 7.19 6.46
CA VAL A 36 0.62 7.51 6.17
C VAL A 36 1.19 8.46 7.23
N GLU A 37 0.47 9.53 7.59
CA GLU A 37 0.92 10.47 8.62
C GLU A 37 1.10 9.80 9.98
N GLU A 38 0.14 8.97 10.40
CA GLU A 38 0.26 8.22 11.66
C GLU A 38 1.46 7.25 11.64
N LEU A 39 1.65 6.51 10.54
CA LEU A 39 2.78 5.58 10.39
C LEU A 39 4.13 6.32 10.35
N LYS A 40 4.19 7.55 9.80
CA LYS A 40 5.39 8.40 9.85
C LYS A 40 5.79 8.75 11.29
N THR A 41 4.82 8.99 12.18
CA THR A 41 5.10 9.34 13.58
C THR A 41 5.81 8.23 14.35
N ILE A 42 5.63 6.98 13.90
CA ILE A 42 6.30 5.80 14.48
C ILE A 42 7.53 5.35 13.67
N GLY A 43 7.97 6.15 12.68
CA GLY A 43 9.24 5.95 11.98
C GLY A 43 9.16 5.21 10.64
N ILE A 44 7.98 4.79 10.19
CA ILE A 44 7.81 4.12 8.89
C ILE A 44 7.91 5.16 7.76
N LYS A 45 8.71 4.85 6.73
CA LYS A 45 9.00 5.76 5.62
C LYS A 45 8.73 5.18 4.24
N ASN A 46 8.57 3.85 4.14
CA ASN A 46 8.35 3.17 2.88
C ASN A 46 6.87 2.82 2.73
N PHE A 47 6.18 3.43 1.77
CA PHE A 47 4.75 3.24 1.55
C PHE A 47 4.46 2.78 0.14
N TRP A 48 3.59 1.77 0.04
CA TRP A 48 2.96 1.40 -1.22
C TRP A 48 1.45 1.62 -1.11
N ILE A 49 0.94 2.61 -1.84
CA ILE A 49 -0.51 2.83 -1.95
C ILE A 49 -1.07 1.87 -2.99
N HIS A 50 -1.99 1.01 -2.56
CA HIS A 50 -2.62 0.03 -3.42
C HIS A 50 -3.28 0.71 -4.62
N TRP A 51 -3.28 0.01 -5.76
CA TRP A 51 -3.92 0.52 -6.96
C TRP A 51 -5.39 0.89 -6.71
N ARG A 52 -5.80 2.06 -7.25
CA ARG A 52 -7.14 2.66 -7.12
C ARG A 52 -7.52 3.13 -5.71
N THR A 53 -6.59 3.17 -4.75
CA THR A 53 -6.86 3.77 -3.43
C THR A 53 -6.13 5.09 -3.21
N GLU A 54 -5.39 5.60 -4.19
CA GLU A 54 -4.75 6.91 -4.08
C GLU A 54 -5.76 8.05 -3.98
N THR A 55 -5.44 9.02 -3.13
CA THR A 55 -6.14 10.29 -2.99
C THR A 55 -5.21 11.44 -3.34
N ASP A 56 -5.74 12.65 -3.50
CA ASP A 56 -4.89 13.82 -3.66
C ASP A 56 -4.03 14.09 -2.41
N GLY A 57 -4.47 13.60 -1.23
CA GLY A 57 -3.68 13.57 -0.01
C GLY A 57 -2.42 12.71 -0.16
N THR A 58 -2.56 11.45 -0.59
CA THR A 58 -1.40 10.57 -0.78
C THR A 58 -0.49 11.00 -1.93
N LYS A 59 -1.03 11.62 -2.98
CA LYS A 59 -0.20 12.18 -4.06
C LYS A 59 0.69 13.32 -3.59
N LYS A 60 0.24 14.17 -2.68
CA LYS A 60 1.09 15.24 -2.11
C LYS A 60 2.28 14.65 -1.33
N MET A 61 2.11 13.49 -0.71
CA MET A 61 3.18 12.81 0.02
C MET A 61 4.28 12.28 -0.89
N SER A 62 4.02 12.06 -2.17
CA SER A 62 5.08 11.70 -3.12
C SER A 62 6.12 12.80 -3.32
N GLN A 63 5.84 14.02 -2.84
CA GLN A 63 6.74 15.17 -2.87
C GLN A 63 7.56 15.29 -1.57
N ASP A 64 7.25 14.49 -0.55
CA ASP A 64 7.97 14.47 0.72
C ASP A 64 9.31 13.72 0.54
N ALA A 65 10.42 14.44 0.68
CA ALA A 65 11.76 13.92 0.45
C ALA A 65 12.18 12.80 1.43
N VAL A 66 11.50 12.66 2.57
CA VAL A 66 11.80 11.59 3.54
C VAL A 66 10.93 10.35 3.37
N VAL A 67 9.99 10.36 2.41
CA VAL A 67 9.05 9.27 2.14
C VAL A 67 9.39 8.58 0.84
N HIS A 68 9.49 7.25 0.86
CA HIS A 68 9.51 6.43 -0.35
C HIS A 68 8.07 6.04 -0.70
N TYR A 69 7.60 6.49 -1.87
CA TYR A 69 6.22 6.34 -2.29
C TYR A 69 6.12 5.53 -3.59
N ILE A 70 5.48 4.36 -3.51
CA ILE A 70 5.06 3.56 -4.67
C ILE A 70 3.54 3.64 -4.79
N ALA A 71 3.04 3.93 -5.99
CA ALA A 71 1.61 3.88 -6.25
C ALA A 71 1.28 3.60 -7.72
N GLY A 72 -0.02 3.63 -8.06
CA GLY A 72 -0.51 3.30 -9.40
C GLY A 72 -0.39 1.81 -9.78
N ARG A 73 0.02 0.93 -8.86
CA ARG A 73 0.33 -0.49 -9.12
C ARG A 73 -0.24 -1.40 -8.04
N CYS A 74 -0.75 -2.57 -8.42
CA CYS A 74 -1.27 -3.57 -7.48
C CYS A 74 -0.11 -4.45 -6.97
N PRO A 75 0.21 -4.46 -5.67
CA PRO A 75 1.32 -5.25 -5.09
C PRO A 75 1.22 -6.74 -5.42
N MET A 76 -0.01 -7.26 -5.46
CA MET A 76 -0.29 -8.67 -5.76
C MET A 76 0.21 -9.10 -7.14
N MET A 77 0.44 -8.19 -8.08
CA MET A 77 1.03 -8.52 -9.39
C MET A 77 2.48 -9.02 -9.29
N TYR A 78 3.19 -8.66 -8.21
CA TYR A 78 4.57 -9.07 -7.96
C TYR A 78 4.64 -10.33 -7.10
N LEU A 79 3.58 -10.60 -6.35
CA LEU A 79 3.42 -11.77 -5.48
C LEU A 79 2.61 -12.91 -6.12
N ALA A 80 2.09 -12.71 -7.33
CA ALA A 80 1.26 -13.71 -8.00
C ALA A 80 2.03 -15.02 -8.22
N ASP A 81 1.60 -16.07 -7.52
CA ASP A 81 2.05 -17.44 -7.72
C ASP A 81 1.59 -17.99 -9.07
N LYS A 82 2.27 -19.05 -9.53
CA LYS A 82 2.07 -19.68 -10.84
C LYS A 82 0.61 -20.12 -11.04
N GLY A 83 -0.18 -19.31 -11.77
CA GLY A 83 -1.55 -19.63 -12.13
C GLY A 83 -2.23 -18.52 -12.94
N PHE A 84 -3.29 -18.85 -13.69
CA PHE A 84 -4.09 -17.87 -14.42
C PHE A 84 -5.15 -17.27 -13.49
N ASN A 85 -4.87 -16.07 -12.98
CA ASN A 85 -5.80 -15.31 -12.14
C ASN A 85 -5.82 -13.83 -12.57
N MET A 86 -6.70 -13.03 -11.96
CA MET A 86 -6.84 -11.61 -12.27
C MET A 86 -5.52 -10.82 -12.13
N HIS A 87 -4.68 -11.17 -11.15
CA HIS A 87 -3.38 -10.53 -10.95
C HIS A 87 -2.36 -10.92 -12.02
N SER A 88 -2.35 -12.18 -12.48
CA SER A 88 -1.53 -12.63 -13.60
C SER A 88 -1.91 -11.96 -14.93
N ILE A 89 -3.22 -11.76 -15.17
CA ILE A 89 -3.73 -11.03 -16.34
C ILE A 89 -3.30 -9.56 -16.27
N HIS A 90 -3.56 -8.88 -15.16
CA HIS A 90 -3.16 -7.48 -15.01
C HIS A 90 -1.63 -7.32 -15.12
N ARG A 91 -0.83 -8.24 -14.55
CA ARG A 91 0.63 -8.28 -14.72
C ARG A 91 1.04 -8.31 -16.19
N ALA A 92 0.41 -9.16 -16.99
CA ALA A 92 0.70 -9.24 -18.42
C ALA A 92 0.38 -7.92 -19.15
N VAL A 93 -0.79 -7.33 -18.87
CA VAL A 93 -1.20 -6.04 -19.45
C VAL A 93 -0.22 -4.93 -19.04
N ALA A 94 0.18 -4.87 -17.78
CA ALA A 94 1.13 -3.86 -17.28
C ALA A 94 2.51 -3.98 -17.95
N LYS A 95 3.02 -5.20 -18.17
CA LYS A 95 4.27 -5.44 -18.91
C LYS A 95 4.18 -4.97 -20.36
N ILE A 96 3.09 -5.28 -21.04
CA ILE A 96 2.87 -4.86 -22.45
C ILE A 96 2.81 -3.32 -22.55
N LEU A 97 2.19 -2.65 -21.59
CA LEU A 97 2.04 -1.19 -21.56
C LEU A 97 3.26 -0.44 -21.00
N GLY A 98 4.35 -1.13 -20.64
CA GLY A 98 5.53 -0.50 -20.01
C GLY A 98 5.27 0.05 -18.60
N LYS A 99 4.19 -0.39 -17.95
CA LYS A 99 3.76 0.02 -16.60
C LYS A 99 4.03 -1.08 -15.56
N TYR A 100 5.05 -1.90 -15.79
CA TYR A 100 5.52 -2.94 -14.86
C TYR A 100 6.60 -2.42 -13.92
#